data_AF-A0A8J7A5J2-F1
#
_entry.id   AF-A0A8J7A5J2-F1
#
_cell.length_a   1.000
_cell.length_b   1.000
_cell.length_c   1.000
_cell.angle_alpha   90.00
_cell.angle_beta   90.00
_cell.angle_gamma   90.00
#
_symmetry.space_group_name_H-M   'P 1'
#
loop_
_entity.id
_entity.type
_entity.pdbx_description
1 polymer ?
#
loop_
_entity_poly.entity_id
_entity_poly.type
_entity_poly.pdbx_seq_one_letter_code
_entity_poly.pdbx_strand_id
1 'polypeptide(L)'
;MTKVSLFQWAELKQDVPNSPVKAGHKGVVLDYLNPTPTQKEPGYILEVFQNGETLDVVSVPISWVKLLPKIWRSTESTTKQTA
;
A
#
# COMPACT_ATOMS: atom_id res chain seq x y z
N MET A 1 6.74 9.97 -16.09
CA MET A 1 5.56 9.25 -15.54
C MET A 1 6.06 7.90 -15.04
N THR A 2 6.12 7.69 -13.73
CA THR A 2 6.67 6.45 -13.16
C THR A 2 5.68 5.33 -13.43
N LYS A 3 6.09 4.31 -14.19
CA LYS A 3 5.25 3.17 -14.53
C LYS A 3 5.09 2.30 -13.28
N VAL A 4 3.91 2.37 -12.65
CA VAL A 4 3.55 1.44 -11.57
C VAL A 4 3.35 0.04 -12.16
N SER A 5 3.85 -0.98 -11.48
CA SER A 5 3.58 -2.37 -11.84
C SER A 5 2.59 -2.98 -10.85
N LEU A 6 1.75 -3.91 -11.32
CA LEU A 6 1.00 -4.78 -10.42
C LEU A 6 1.96 -5.50 -9.47
N PHE A 7 1.49 -5.73 -8.25
CA PHE A 7 2.22 -6.29 -7.12
C PHE A 7 3.43 -5.45 -6.67
N GLN A 8 3.52 -4.18 -7.08
CA GLN A 8 4.49 -3.24 -6.52
C GLN A 8 4.07 -2.83 -5.11
N TRP A 9 5.04 -2.80 -4.20
CA TRP A 9 4.83 -2.31 -2.84
C TRP A 9 4.51 -0.81 -2.82
N ALA A 10 3.63 -0.46 -1.90
CA ALA A 10 3.06 0.87 -1.72
C ALA A 10 2.92 1.14 -0.22
N GLU A 11 3.30 2.34 0.21
CA GLU A 11 3.09 2.83 1.57
C GLU A 11 2.03 3.93 1.55
N LEU A 12 1.06 3.83 2.45
CA LEU A 12 0.01 4.83 2.58
C LEU A 12 0.52 6.07 3.32
N LYS A 13 0.15 7.24 2.81
CA LYS A 13 0.48 8.54 3.40
C LYS A 13 -0.63 9.11 4.28
N GLN A 14 -1.82 8.51 4.24
CA GLN A 14 -3.02 8.96 4.93
C GLN A 14 -3.81 7.77 5.47
N ASP A 15 -4.64 8.04 6.48
CA ASP A 15 -5.62 7.09 7.00
C ASP A 15 -6.74 6.86 5.99
N VAL A 16 -7.20 5.61 5.87
CA VAL A 16 -8.34 5.28 5.03
C VAL A 16 -9.63 5.39 5.86
N PRO A 17 -10.59 6.25 5.47
CA PRO A 17 -11.86 6.36 6.17
C PRO A 17 -12.62 5.03 6.19
N ASN A 18 -13.26 4.72 7.31
CA ASN A 18 -14.06 3.50 7.50
C ASN A 18 -13.30 2.17 7.30
N SER A 19 -11.97 2.20 7.40
CA SER A 19 -11.11 1.01 7.31
C SER A 19 -10.13 0.99 8.49
N PRO A 20 -9.66 -0.19 8.95
CA PRO A 20 -8.56 -0.29 9.91
C PRO A 20 -7.21 0.17 9.34
N VAL A 21 -7.14 0.46 8.04
CA VAL A 21 -5.91 0.87 7.36
C VAL A 21 -5.52 2.31 7.72
N LYS A 22 -4.26 2.47 8.15
CA LYS A 22 -3.69 3.74 8.63
C LYS A 22 -2.52 4.22 7.78
N ALA A 23 -2.20 5.50 7.90
CA ALA A 23 -0.96 6.03 7.34
C ALA A 23 0.26 5.22 7.82
N GLY A 24 1.22 4.97 6.94
CA GLY A 24 2.38 4.13 7.17
C GLY A 24 2.14 2.63 6.96
N HIS A 25 0.88 2.17 6.86
CA HIS A 25 0.60 0.80 6.44
C HIS A 25 1.06 0.56 5.01
N LYS A 26 1.47 -0.68 4.75
CA LYS A 26 2.05 -1.09 3.47
C LYS A 26 1.18 -2.15 2.82
N GLY A 27 1.08 -2.04 1.51
CA GLY A 27 0.34 -2.97 0.70
C GLY A 27 0.95 -3.16 -0.68
N VAL A 28 0.33 -4.02 -1.47
CA VAL A 28 0.70 -4.24 -2.86
C VAL A 28 -0.40 -3.73 -3.79
N VAL A 29 0.00 -3.14 -4.91
CA VAL A 29 -0.94 -2.67 -5.94
C VAL A 29 -1.55 -3.86 -6.66
N LEU A 30 -2.85 -4.07 -6.50
CA LEU A 30 -3.59 -5.13 -7.19
C LEU A 30 -4.18 -4.66 -8.52
N ASP A 31 -4.59 -3.39 -8.60
CA ASP A 31 -5.20 -2.83 -9.81
C ASP A 31 -5.05 -1.30 -9.90
N TYR A 32 -5.26 -0.77 -11.10
CA TYR A 32 -5.32 0.66 -11.40
C TYR A 32 -6.78 1.09 -11.64
N LEU A 33 -7.21 2.11 -10.90
CA LEU A 33 -8.53 2.69 -11.04
C LEU A 33 -8.46 3.91 -11.94
N ASN A 34 -9.28 3.90 -13.00
CA ASN A 34 -9.47 5.08 -13.83
C ASN A 34 -10.20 6.19 -13.07
N PRO A 35 -9.97 7.47 -13.41
CA PRO A 35 -10.76 8.57 -12.90
C PRO A 35 -12.26 8.39 -13.17
N THR A 36 -13.08 8.87 -12.24
CA THR A 36 -14.54 8.93 -12.39
C THR A 36 -15.01 10.39 -12.47
N PRO A 37 -16.29 10.65 -12.80
CA PRO A 37 -16.81 12.01 -12.79
C PRO A 37 -16.68 12.71 -11.44
N THR A 38 -16.81 11.97 -10.33
CA THR A 38 -16.75 12.47 -8.95
C THR A 38 -15.35 12.42 -8.33
N GLN A 39 -14.48 11.54 -8.83
CA GLN A 39 -13.07 11.45 -8.41
C GLN A 39 -12.17 11.58 -9.64
N LYS A 40 -11.67 12.79 -9.90
CA LYS A 40 -10.85 13.10 -11.08
C LYS A 40 -9.44 12.52 -10.99
N GLU A 41 -8.99 12.21 -9.79
CA GLU A 41 -7.71 11.55 -9.61
C GLU A 41 -7.86 10.04 -9.86
N PRO A 42 -6.97 9.41 -10.64
CA PRO A 42 -6.90 7.95 -10.68
C PRO A 42 -6.52 7.38 -9.31
N GLY A 43 -6.68 6.07 -9.16
CA GLY A 43 -6.40 5.38 -7.92
C GLY A 43 -5.75 4.03 -8.09
N TYR A 44 -5.51 3.39 -6.94
CA TYR A 44 -5.07 2.01 -6.85
C TYR A 44 -6.05 1.21 -5.99
N ILE A 45 -6.20 -0.07 -6.32
CA ILE A 45 -6.62 -1.06 -5.34
C ILE A 45 -5.36 -1.58 -4.65
N LEU A 46 -5.30 -1.49 -3.34
CA LEU A 46 -4.20 -2.00 -2.52
C LEU A 46 -4.69 -3.13 -1.63
N GLU A 47 -3.98 -4.25 -1.64
CA GLU A 47 -4.06 -5.22 -0.55
C GLU A 47 -3.03 -4.83 0.51
N VAL A 48 -3.52 -4.46 1.71
CA VAL A 48 -2.71 -3.94 2.80
C VAL A 48 -2.45 -5.05 3.80
N PHE A 49 -1.21 -5.14 4.29
CA PHE A 49 -0.81 -6.19 5.22
C PHE A 49 -0.43 -5.63 6.59
N GLN A 50 -0.70 -6.41 7.63
CA GLN A 50 -0.20 -6.19 8.99
C GLN A 50 0.21 -7.54 9.57
N ASN A 51 1.42 -7.61 10.13
CA ASN A 51 1.96 -8.84 10.73
C ASN A 51 1.97 -10.07 9.78
N GLY A 52 2.15 -9.84 8.47
CA GLY A 52 2.18 -10.90 7.47
C GLY A 52 0.80 -11.39 7.01
N GLU A 53 -0.28 -10.86 7.57
CA GLU A 53 -1.66 -11.16 7.18
C GLU A 53 -2.29 -9.99 6.45
N THR A 54 -3.27 -10.27 5.59
CA THR A 54 -4.06 -9.23 4.93
C THR A 54 -4.93 -8.53 5.98
N LEU A 55 -4.69 -7.23 6.13
CA LEU A 55 -5.48 -6.37 6.99
C LEU A 55 -6.77 -5.94 6.30
N ASP A 56 -6.68 -5.49 5.04
CA ASP A 56 -7.83 -5.04 4.25
C ASP A 56 -7.45 -4.88 2.76
N VAL A 57 -8.46 -4.74 1.90
CA VAL A 57 -8.31 -4.35 0.50
C VAL A 57 -9.00 -3.01 0.26
N VAL A 58 -8.23 -1.98 -0.06
CA VAL A 58 -8.71 -0.58 -0.11
C VAL A 58 -8.50 0.06 -1.48
N SER A 59 -9.44 0.92 -1.87
CA SER A 59 -9.34 1.77 -3.05
C SER A 59 -8.90 3.18 -2.62
N VAL A 60 -7.75 3.65 -3.10
CA VAL A 60 -7.18 4.95 -2.70
C VAL A 60 -6.71 5.77 -3.89
N PRO A 61 -6.74 7.12 -3.83
CA PRO A 61 -6.12 7.96 -4.83
C PRO A 61 -4.61 7.74 -4.93
N ILE A 62 -4.02 7.92 -6.12
CA ILE A 62 -2.56 7.77 -6.30
C ILE A 62 -1.78 8.69 -5.36
N SER A 63 -2.27 9.90 -5.13
CA SER A 63 -1.69 10.90 -4.24
C SER A 63 -1.63 10.46 -2.79
N TRP A 64 -2.33 9.39 -2.39
CA TRP A 64 -2.27 8.84 -1.04
C TRP A 64 -1.17 7.80 -0.88
N VAL A 65 -0.50 7.43 -1.97
CA VAL A 65 0.46 6.35 -1.97
C VAL A 65 1.86 6.87 -2.26
N LYS A 66 2.84 6.28 -1.58
CA LYS A 66 4.25 6.34 -1.95
C LYS A 66 4.64 4.97 -2.50
N LEU A 67 4.96 4.93 -3.79
CA LEU A 67 5.44 3.70 -4.42
C LEU A 67 6.82 3.34 -3.88
N LEU A 68 7.00 2.06 -3.60
CA LEU A 68 8.21 1.52 -3.02
C LEU A 68 8.94 0.64 -4.06
N PRO A 69 10.21 0.26 -3.82
CA PRO A 69 10.91 -0.68 -4.67
C PRO A 69 10.17 -2.01 -4.79
N LYS A 70 10.30 -2.68 -5.94
CA LYS A 70 9.59 -3.94 -6.26
C LYS A 70 9.83 -5.06 -5.23
N ILE A 71 11.03 -5.10 -4.65
CA ILE A 71 11.35 -5.96 -3.52
C ILE A 71 11.52 -5.04 -2.31
N TRP A 72 10.54 -5.06 -1.41
CA TRP A 72 10.68 -4.45 -0.10
C TRP A 72 11.22 -5.48 0.87
N ARG A 73 12.48 -5.33 1.29
CA ARG A 73 13.04 -6.15 2.36
C ARG A 73 12.69 -5.47 3.69
N SER A 74 11.79 -6.07 4.46
CA SER A 74 11.69 -5.79 5.89
C SER A 74 13.02 -6.22 6.50
N THR A 75 13.86 -5.30 6.95
CA THR A 75 14.84 -5.67 7.96
C THR A 75 14.02 -5.97 9.21
N GLU A 76 13.55 -7.21 9.34
CA GLU A 76 13.28 -7.75 10.66
C GLU A 76 14.61 -7.62 11.40
N SER A 77 14.64 -6.71 12.38
CA SER A 77 15.68 -6.73 13.40
C SER A 77 15.57 -8.10 14.05
N THR A 78 16.43 -9.02 13.62
CA THR A 78 16.65 -10.28 14.32
C THR A 78 17.15 -9.88 15.71
N THR A 79 16.24 -9.84 16.68
CA THR A 79 16.65 -9.89 18.07
C THR A 79 17.33 -11.24 18.22
N LYS A 80 18.66 -11.22 18.12
CA LYS A 80 19.51 -12.31 18.60
C LYS A 80 19.10 -12.54 20.04
N GLN A 81 18.35 -13.60 20.31
CA GLN A 81 18.28 -14.14 21.65
C GLN A 81 19.40 -15.17 21.75
N THR A 82 20.42 -14.72 22.45
CA THR A 82 21.70 -15.34 22.72
C THR A 82 21.52 -16.49 23.72
N ALA A 83 22.17 -17.62 23.42
CA ALA A 83 22.65 -18.71 24.28
C ALA A 83 21.66 -19.40 25.24
#